data_AF-A0A835YLB3-F1
#
_entry.id   AF-A0A835YLB3-F1
#
_cell.length_a   1.000
_cell.length_b   1.000
_cell.length_c   1.000
_cell.angle_alpha   90.00
_cell.angle_beta   90.00
_cell.angle_gamma   90.00
#
_symmetry.space_group_name_H-M   'P 1'
#
loop_
_entity.id
_entity.type
_entity.pdbx_description
1 polymer ?
#
loop_
_entity_poly.entity_id
_entity_poly.type
_entity_poly.pdbx_seq_one_letter_code
_entity_poly.pdbx_strand_id
1 'polypeptide(L)'
;MRELPKVTPLKLLSWCWTLFGLFLSVFGFLKCRSNSESSRIACDSTDCVVTMVRGGAVIEETAFPRVNLMSAELVRLYQGEIVDPTSLSRQKRRTTASSYAIKWLDAQRQTHMRPMSSRGLGRQVPRSRVQEIMKYIKREIHEVDVSQARYTSGVGLICCIFGVLLLLMRAAVGNLSSSGDGDGTAGGRSGGSSAQYRHRDVRKAG
;
A
#
# COMPACT_ATOMS: atom_id res chain seq x y z
N MET A 1 -40.85 15.77 32.42
CA MET A 1 -39.39 15.91 32.51
C MET A 1 -38.78 14.70 31.79
N ARG A 2 -37.93 14.89 30.77
CA ARG A 2 -37.29 13.77 30.06
C ARG A 2 -36.07 13.33 30.87
N GLU A 3 -36.10 12.12 31.41
CA GLU A 3 -34.92 11.53 32.07
C GLU A 3 -33.84 11.30 31.01
N LEU A 4 -32.67 11.93 31.19
CA LEU A 4 -31.50 11.67 30.37
C LEU A 4 -31.03 10.23 30.64
N PRO A 5 -30.77 9.43 29.59
CA PRO A 5 -30.35 8.04 29.77
C PRO A 5 -29.04 8.01 30.56
N LYS A 6 -29.02 7.27 31.68
CA LYS A 6 -27.80 7.01 32.46
C LYS A 6 -26.81 6.25 31.59
N VAL A 7 -25.79 6.95 31.12
CA VAL A 7 -24.71 6.35 30.34
C VAL A 7 -23.88 5.49 31.30
N THR A 8 -23.96 4.17 31.17
CA THR A 8 -23.14 3.27 31.98
C THR A 8 -21.67 3.36 31.52
N PRO A 9 -20.69 3.32 32.44
CA PRO A 9 -19.27 3.45 32.10
C PRO A 9 -18.79 2.37 31.12
N LEU A 10 -19.42 1.19 31.14
CA LEU A 10 -19.18 0.11 30.17
C LEU A 10 -19.52 0.51 28.73
N LYS A 11 -20.59 1.31 28.51
CA LYS A 11 -20.92 1.82 27.18
C LYS A 11 -19.86 2.81 26.70
N LEU A 12 -19.39 3.70 27.56
CA LEU A 12 -18.32 4.66 27.21
C LEU A 12 -17.03 3.93 26.83
N LEU A 13 -16.59 2.96 27.64
CA LEU A 13 -15.39 2.16 27.34
C LEU A 13 -15.53 1.41 26.00
N SER A 14 -16.71 0.86 25.74
CA SER A 14 -17.05 0.21 24.48
C SER A 14 -16.91 1.16 23.28
N TRP A 15 -17.48 2.36 23.34
CA TRP A 15 -17.33 3.37 22.27
C TRP A 15 -15.87 3.79 22.07
N CYS A 16 -15.13 4.06 23.15
CA CYS A 16 -13.72 4.41 23.08
C CYS A 16 -12.89 3.31 22.39
N TRP A 17 -13.16 2.04 22.68
CA TRP A 17 -12.47 0.92 22.04
C TRP A 17 -12.69 0.87 20.53
N THR A 18 -13.93 1.09 20.08
CA THR A 18 -14.26 1.14 18.64
C THR A 18 -13.55 2.29 17.95
N LEU A 19 -13.60 3.49 18.55
CA LEU A 19 -12.96 4.67 18.00
C LEU A 19 -11.44 4.49 17.93
N PHE A 20 -10.84 3.86 18.93
CA PHE A 20 -9.41 3.57 18.94
C PHE A 20 -9.02 2.56 17.84
N GLY A 21 -9.79 1.48 17.67
CA GLY A 21 -9.58 0.51 16.58
C GLY A 21 -9.69 1.16 15.21
N LEU A 22 -10.75 1.96 14.99
CA LEU A 22 -10.95 2.71 13.74
C LEU A 22 -9.81 3.70 13.48
N PHE A 23 -9.39 4.44 14.50
CA PHE A 23 -8.28 5.39 14.42
C PHE A 23 -6.99 4.70 14.00
N LEU A 24 -6.64 3.55 14.61
CA LEU A 24 -5.44 2.80 14.24
C LEU A 24 -5.48 2.29 12.80
N SER A 25 -6.64 1.82 12.33
CA SER A 25 -6.81 1.37 10.94
C SER A 25 -6.66 2.53 9.94
N VAL A 26 -7.31 3.68 10.19
CA VAL A 26 -7.19 4.86 9.33
C VAL A 26 -5.77 5.42 9.35
N PHE A 27 -5.15 5.53 10.53
CA PHE A 27 -3.79 5.99 10.67
C PHE A 27 -2.79 5.07 9.98
N GLY A 28 -2.95 3.74 10.13
CA GLY A 28 -2.13 2.74 9.44
C GLY A 28 -2.23 2.88 7.93
N PHE A 29 -3.45 3.04 7.40
CA PHE A 29 -3.68 3.25 5.97
C PHE A 29 -3.02 4.53 5.46
N LEU A 30 -3.20 5.65 6.16
CA LEU A 30 -2.55 6.93 5.80
C LEU A 30 -1.02 6.83 5.82
N LYS A 31 -0.45 6.08 6.79
CA LYS A 31 0.99 5.83 6.86
C LYS A 31 1.49 4.92 5.75
N CYS A 32 0.72 3.93 5.33
CA CYS A 32 1.06 3.12 4.15
C CYS A 32 1.03 3.97 2.88
N ARG A 33 -0.05 4.72 2.65
CA ARG A 33 -0.21 5.58 1.47
C ARG A 33 0.92 6.60 1.38
N SER A 34 1.18 7.38 2.42
CA SER A 34 2.20 8.44 2.40
C SER A 34 3.63 7.94 2.19
N ASN A 35 3.90 6.67 2.55
CA ASN A 35 5.20 6.04 2.34
C ASN A 35 5.31 5.23 1.05
N SER A 36 4.20 5.11 0.30
CA SER A 36 4.21 4.43 -0.98
C SER A 36 5.08 5.19 -1.98
N GLU A 37 5.93 4.45 -2.67
CA GLU A 37 6.82 4.98 -3.69
C GLU A 37 6.86 3.98 -4.83
N SER A 38 6.66 4.46 -6.05
CA SER A 38 6.87 3.67 -7.25
C SER A 38 7.64 4.46 -8.28
N SER A 39 8.61 3.82 -8.89
CA SER A 39 9.34 4.35 -10.03
C SER A 39 9.14 3.41 -11.21
N ARG A 40 9.11 3.97 -12.40
CA ARG A 40 9.02 3.22 -13.64
C ARG A 40 9.95 3.85 -14.64
N ILE A 41 10.69 3.02 -15.36
CA ILE A 41 11.35 3.40 -16.60
C ILE A 41 10.74 2.56 -17.71
N ALA A 42 10.08 3.22 -18.65
CA ALA A 42 9.55 2.62 -19.86
C ALA A 42 10.31 3.21 -21.04
N CYS A 43 10.93 2.35 -21.84
CA CYS A 43 11.71 2.73 -23.00
C CYS A 43 11.22 1.94 -24.21
N ASP A 44 10.80 2.67 -25.23
CA ASP A 44 10.44 2.14 -26.54
C ASP A 44 11.63 2.29 -27.50
N SER A 45 11.43 1.97 -28.78
CA SER A 45 12.52 2.05 -29.75
C SER A 45 13.18 3.43 -29.91
N THR A 46 12.43 4.51 -29.65
CA THR A 46 12.85 5.91 -29.86
C THR A 46 13.09 6.67 -28.56
N ASP A 47 12.21 6.51 -27.58
CA ASP A 47 12.12 7.38 -26.41
C ASP A 47 12.04 6.57 -25.12
N CYS A 48 12.47 7.20 -24.03
CA CYS A 48 12.41 6.67 -22.68
C CYS A 48 11.65 7.66 -21.79
N VAL A 49 10.78 7.13 -20.94
CA VAL A 49 10.03 7.88 -19.94
C VAL A 49 10.36 7.32 -18.57
N VAL A 50 10.80 8.21 -17.68
CA VAL A 50 11.04 7.90 -16.28
C VAL A 50 9.97 8.60 -15.46
N THR A 51 9.17 7.80 -14.75
CA THR A 51 8.08 8.29 -13.90
C THR A 51 8.39 7.92 -12.46
N MET A 52 8.30 8.90 -11.55
CA MET A 52 8.39 8.70 -10.11
C MET A 52 7.11 9.15 -9.45
N VAL A 53 6.51 8.26 -8.68
CA VAL A 53 5.27 8.47 -7.95
C VAL A 53 5.53 8.23 -6.47
N ARG A 54 5.06 9.13 -5.61
CA ARG A 54 5.12 8.97 -4.16
C ARG A 54 3.81 9.43 -3.54
N GLY A 55 3.29 8.67 -2.59
CA GLY A 55 1.99 9.01 -1.99
C GLY A 55 0.79 8.90 -2.94
N GLY A 56 0.99 8.31 -4.13
CA GLY A 56 0.01 8.31 -5.22
C GLY A 56 0.03 9.57 -6.11
N ALA A 57 0.98 10.49 -5.92
CA ALA A 57 1.17 11.64 -6.79
C ALA A 57 2.46 11.49 -7.62
N VAL A 58 2.40 11.84 -8.91
CA VAL A 58 3.59 11.92 -9.77
C VAL A 58 4.44 13.10 -9.28
N ILE A 59 5.65 12.81 -8.81
CA ILE A 59 6.62 13.85 -8.42
C ILE A 59 7.44 14.29 -9.62
N GLU A 60 7.79 13.33 -10.47
CA GLU A 60 8.73 13.55 -11.56
C GLU A 60 8.33 12.68 -12.75
N GLU A 61 8.26 13.29 -13.92
CA GLU A 61 8.07 12.60 -15.18
C GLU A 61 9.01 13.24 -16.20
N THR A 62 10.00 12.46 -16.64
CA THR A 62 11.04 12.94 -17.53
C THR A 62 11.10 12.03 -18.74
N ALA A 63 10.80 12.60 -19.91
CA ALA A 63 10.99 11.94 -21.19
C ALA A 63 12.33 12.35 -21.80
N PHE A 64 13.07 11.40 -22.37
CA PHE A 64 14.30 11.66 -23.10
C PHE A 64 14.50 10.66 -24.24
N PRO A 65 15.18 11.05 -25.32
CA PRO A 65 15.49 10.14 -26.42
C PRO A 65 16.31 8.94 -25.97
N ARG A 66 16.08 7.76 -26.56
CA ARG A 66 16.85 6.53 -26.30
C ARG A 66 18.35 6.75 -26.38
N VAL A 67 18.80 7.54 -27.35
CA VAL A 67 20.23 7.84 -27.57
C VAL A 67 20.88 8.58 -26.40
N ASN A 68 20.08 9.23 -25.57
CA ASN A 68 20.56 9.94 -24.39
C ASN A 68 20.70 9.03 -23.16
N LEU A 69 20.17 7.80 -23.19
CA LEU A 69 20.35 6.83 -22.11
C LEU A 69 21.79 6.29 -22.13
N MET A 70 22.59 6.67 -21.14
CA MET A 70 24.03 6.36 -21.11
C MET A 70 24.32 5.02 -20.44
N SER A 71 23.86 4.85 -19.21
CA SER A 71 24.15 3.66 -18.41
C SER A 71 23.15 3.47 -17.28
N ALA A 72 23.13 2.26 -16.72
CA ALA A 72 22.54 1.97 -15.42
C ALA A 72 23.64 1.43 -14.50
N GLU A 73 23.67 1.91 -13.26
CA GLU A 73 24.72 1.57 -12.30
C GLU A 73 24.15 1.17 -10.95
N LEU A 74 24.86 0.27 -10.26
CA LEU A 74 24.57 -0.11 -8.90
C LEU A 74 25.03 1.01 -7.96
N VAL A 75 24.12 1.53 -7.15
CA VAL A 75 24.41 2.60 -6.20
C VAL A 75 24.13 2.18 -4.77
N ARG A 76 24.81 2.85 -3.84
CA ARG A 76 24.50 2.79 -2.42
C ARG A 76 23.75 4.05 -2.03
N LEU A 77 22.69 3.84 -1.26
CA LEU A 77 21.85 4.91 -0.76
C LEU A 77 21.98 5.05 0.74
N TYR A 78 22.03 6.29 1.20
CA TYR A 78 21.87 6.64 2.60
C TYR A 78 20.83 7.74 2.68
N GLN A 79 19.72 7.49 3.39
CA GLN A 79 18.62 8.45 3.53
C GLN A 79 18.03 8.96 2.19
N GLY A 80 18.09 8.16 1.13
CA GLY A 80 17.57 8.51 -0.19
C GLY A 80 18.59 9.14 -1.14
N GLU A 81 19.78 9.47 -0.66
CA GLU A 81 20.84 10.08 -1.46
C GLU A 81 21.89 9.04 -1.87
N ILE A 82 22.44 9.23 -3.07
CA ILE A 82 23.55 8.42 -3.58
C ILE A 82 24.81 8.81 -2.81
N VAL A 83 25.42 7.81 -2.18
CA VAL A 83 26.64 8.00 -1.39
C VAL A 83 27.74 7.05 -1.86
N ASP A 84 28.98 7.54 -1.86
CA ASP A 84 30.15 6.69 -2.06
C ASP A 84 30.39 5.86 -0.79
N PRO A 85 30.33 4.52 -0.85
CA PRO A 85 30.57 3.69 0.32
C PRO A 85 32.03 3.74 0.83
N THR A 86 32.97 4.25 0.06
CA THR A 86 34.39 4.33 0.44
C THR A 86 34.67 5.49 1.40
N SER A 87 33.91 6.57 1.32
CA SER A 87 34.03 7.74 2.20
C SER A 87 33.32 7.58 3.55
N LEU A 88 32.55 6.49 3.72
CA LEU A 88 31.76 6.25 4.93
C LEU A 88 32.48 5.35 5.94
N SER A 89 32.27 5.64 7.23
CA SER A 89 32.72 4.77 8.31
C SER A 89 32.10 3.36 8.20
N ARG A 90 32.78 2.34 8.74
CA ARG A 90 32.32 0.93 8.67
C ARG A 90 30.87 0.75 9.16
N GLN A 91 30.47 1.49 10.20
CA GLN A 91 29.12 1.43 10.75
C GLN A 91 28.09 2.04 9.79
N LYS A 92 28.35 3.23 9.23
CA LYS A 92 27.47 3.87 8.24
C LYS A 92 27.39 3.05 6.94
N ARG A 93 28.49 2.40 6.54
CA ARG A 93 28.50 1.53 5.37
C ARG A 93 27.52 0.35 5.50
N ARG A 94 27.34 -0.19 6.71
CA ARG A 94 26.37 -1.27 6.99
C ARG A 94 24.92 -0.83 6.88
N THR A 95 24.62 0.45 7.13
CA THR A 95 23.27 1.00 7.03
C THR A 95 22.92 1.49 5.62
N THR A 96 23.88 1.48 4.69
CA THR A 96 23.59 1.82 3.29
C THR A 96 22.70 0.78 2.62
N ALA A 97 21.69 1.27 1.94
CA ALA A 97 20.79 0.51 1.10
C ALA A 97 21.43 0.26 -0.27
N SER A 98 21.18 -0.91 -0.87
CA SER A 98 21.51 -1.15 -2.28
C SER A 98 20.35 -0.77 -3.18
N SER A 99 20.62 0.00 -4.23
CA SER A 99 19.68 0.38 -5.27
C SER A 99 20.41 0.48 -6.61
N TYR A 100 19.74 0.96 -7.64
CA TYR A 100 20.36 1.29 -8.93
C TYR A 100 19.93 2.70 -9.33
N ALA A 101 20.80 3.34 -10.11
CA ALA A 101 20.54 4.63 -10.71
C ALA A 101 20.68 4.52 -12.22
N ILE A 102 19.92 5.34 -12.92
CA ILE A 102 20.05 5.54 -14.35
C ILE A 102 20.83 6.83 -14.60
N LYS A 103 21.61 6.85 -15.68
CA LYS A 103 22.30 8.03 -16.17
C LYS A 103 21.81 8.36 -17.58
N TRP A 104 21.44 9.61 -17.80
CA TRP A 104 21.04 10.10 -19.11
C TRP A 104 21.54 11.52 -19.36
N LEU A 105 21.58 11.91 -20.63
CA LEU A 105 21.86 13.28 -21.06
C LEU A 105 20.56 14.06 -21.25
N ASP A 106 20.49 15.27 -20.72
CA ASP A 106 19.41 16.19 -21.08
C ASP A 106 19.63 16.85 -22.45
N ALA A 107 18.69 17.71 -22.85
CA ALA A 107 18.79 18.49 -24.08
C ALA A 107 20.03 19.43 -24.12
N GLN A 108 20.57 19.80 -22.96
CA GLN A 108 21.76 20.63 -22.81
C GLN A 108 23.06 19.81 -22.73
N ARG A 109 22.98 18.49 -22.94
CA ARG A 109 24.09 17.52 -22.78
C ARG A 109 24.68 17.48 -21.36
N GLN A 110 23.90 17.87 -20.34
CA GLN A 110 24.27 17.65 -18.95
C GLN A 110 23.91 16.21 -18.55
N THR A 111 24.81 15.58 -17.80
CA THR A 111 24.58 14.22 -17.30
C THR A 111 23.74 14.27 -16.03
N HIS A 112 22.56 13.67 -16.09
CA HIS A 112 21.68 13.48 -14.95
C HIS A 112 21.82 12.06 -14.42
N MET A 113 21.87 11.92 -13.09
CA MET A 113 21.91 10.63 -12.42
C MET A 113 20.79 10.58 -11.38
N ARG A 114 19.89 9.60 -11.53
CA ARG A 114 18.74 9.50 -10.64
C ARG A 114 18.61 8.09 -10.06
N PRO A 115 18.53 7.96 -8.72
CA PRO A 115 18.26 6.67 -8.11
C PRO A 115 16.81 6.27 -8.37
N MET A 116 16.58 5.03 -8.77
CA MET A 116 15.23 4.50 -9.06
C MET A 116 14.43 4.16 -7.81
N SER A 117 14.96 4.36 -6.62
CA SER A 117 14.23 4.15 -5.37
C SER A 117 14.96 4.92 -4.29
N SER A 118 14.25 5.61 -3.42
CA SER A 118 14.84 6.26 -2.23
C SER A 118 15.28 5.26 -1.15
N ARG A 119 14.85 4.00 -1.26
CA ARG A 119 15.11 2.94 -0.29
C ARG A 119 15.83 1.75 -0.90
N GLY A 120 16.37 0.89 -0.04
CA GLY A 120 17.06 -0.33 -0.47
C GLY A 120 16.12 -1.36 -1.08
N LEU A 121 16.50 -1.87 -2.24
CA LEU A 121 15.79 -2.88 -3.03
C LEU A 121 16.36 -4.30 -2.82
N GLY A 122 17.31 -4.44 -1.89
CA GLY A 122 18.09 -5.67 -1.73
C GLY A 122 19.24 -5.74 -2.73
N ARG A 123 19.96 -6.88 -2.74
CA ARG A 123 21.18 -7.04 -3.55
C ARG A 123 20.92 -7.56 -4.96
N GLN A 124 19.91 -8.41 -5.13
CA GLN A 124 19.66 -9.11 -6.40
C GLN A 124 18.86 -8.25 -7.37
N VAL A 125 17.79 -7.59 -6.90
CA VAL A 125 16.89 -6.79 -7.75
C VAL A 125 17.63 -5.68 -8.52
N PRO A 126 18.50 -4.85 -7.90
CA PRO A 126 19.23 -3.83 -8.65
C PRO A 126 20.13 -4.42 -9.74
N ARG A 127 20.72 -5.60 -9.50
CA ARG A 127 21.63 -6.25 -10.45
C ARG A 127 20.90 -6.73 -11.68
N SER A 128 19.76 -7.40 -11.51
CA SER A 128 18.96 -7.85 -12.65
C SER A 128 18.45 -6.67 -13.48
N ARG A 129 17.98 -5.59 -12.84
CA ARG A 129 17.49 -4.39 -13.54
C ARG A 129 18.59 -3.63 -14.26
N VAL A 130 19.77 -3.50 -13.66
CA VAL A 130 20.92 -2.90 -14.35
C VAL A 130 21.29 -3.73 -15.57
N GLN A 131 21.35 -5.06 -15.46
CA GLN A 131 21.64 -5.93 -16.60
C GLN A 131 20.60 -5.78 -17.72
N GLU A 132 19.31 -5.75 -17.38
CA GLU A 132 18.20 -5.56 -18.32
C GLU A 132 18.32 -4.22 -19.07
N ILE A 133 18.53 -3.11 -18.36
CA ILE A 133 18.72 -1.79 -18.97
C ILE A 133 20.00 -1.76 -19.84
N MET A 134 21.09 -2.38 -19.38
CA MET A 134 22.32 -2.44 -20.15
C MET A 134 22.16 -3.27 -21.45
N LYS A 135 21.36 -4.33 -21.45
CA LYS A 135 21.00 -5.08 -22.68
C LYS A 135 20.25 -4.18 -23.67
N TYR A 136 19.33 -3.35 -23.16
CA TYR A 136 18.59 -2.39 -23.98
C TYR A 136 19.49 -1.33 -24.61
N ILE A 137 20.44 -0.78 -23.83
CA ILE A 137 21.46 0.17 -24.31
C ILE A 137 22.33 -0.47 -25.40
N LYS A 138 22.72 -1.74 -25.21
CA LYS A 138 23.48 -2.52 -26.20
C LYS A 138 22.67 -2.95 -27.43
N ARG A 139 21.39 -2.60 -27.50
CA ARG A 139 20.45 -3.00 -28.57
C ARG A 139 20.23 -4.51 -28.68
N GLU A 140 20.48 -5.26 -27.61
CA GLU A 140 20.13 -6.69 -27.53
C GLU A 140 18.61 -6.89 -27.36
N ILE A 141 17.93 -5.89 -26.81
CA ILE A 141 16.47 -5.82 -26.67
C ILE A 141 15.97 -4.45 -27.17
N HIS A 142 14.75 -4.44 -27.71
CA HIS A 142 14.16 -3.26 -28.36
C HIS A 142 13.32 -2.39 -27.43
N GLU A 143 12.85 -2.96 -26.32
CA GLU A 143 11.96 -2.31 -25.35
C GLU A 143 12.37 -2.71 -23.93
N VAL A 144 12.15 -1.82 -22.98
CA VAL A 144 12.39 -2.05 -21.55
C VAL A 144 11.27 -1.42 -20.74
N ASP A 145 10.62 -2.19 -19.88
CA ASP A 145 9.66 -1.69 -18.92
C ASP A 145 10.00 -2.24 -17.53
N VAL A 146 10.66 -1.39 -16.74
CA VAL A 146 11.07 -1.74 -15.39
C VAL A 146 10.29 -0.85 -14.43
N SER A 147 9.28 -1.43 -13.80
CA SER A 147 8.57 -0.84 -12.67
C SER A 147 9.11 -1.37 -11.34
N GLN A 148 9.33 -0.47 -10.40
CA GLN A 148 9.60 -0.75 -9.00
C GLN A 148 8.48 -0.12 -8.19
N ALA A 149 7.88 -0.88 -7.29
CA ALA A 149 6.90 -0.30 -6.39
C ALA A 149 7.05 -0.85 -4.99
N ARG A 150 6.90 0.04 -4.02
CA ARG A 150 6.85 -0.27 -2.60
C ARG A 150 5.62 0.39 -2.03
N TYR A 151 4.62 -0.44 -1.77
CA TYR A 151 3.31 0.03 -1.33
C TYR A 151 3.15 0.02 0.20
N THR A 152 4.03 -0.67 0.93
CA THR A 152 3.81 -0.98 2.35
C THR A 152 4.93 -0.45 3.24
N SER A 153 4.52 0.24 4.32
CA SER A 153 5.36 0.52 5.48
C SER A 153 5.03 -0.50 6.56
N GLY A 154 6.04 -1.15 7.15
CA GLY A 154 5.82 -2.16 8.18
C GLY A 154 5.00 -1.64 9.37
N VAL A 155 5.26 -0.41 9.80
CA VAL A 155 4.48 0.24 10.88
C VAL A 155 3.02 0.42 10.48
N GLY A 156 2.76 0.89 9.26
CA GLY A 156 1.39 1.09 8.76
C GLY A 156 0.62 -0.23 8.67
N LEU A 157 1.27 -1.29 8.18
CA LEU A 157 0.71 -2.63 8.11
C LEU A 157 0.35 -3.17 9.50
N ILE A 158 1.26 -3.04 10.47
CA ILE A 158 1.02 -3.46 11.86
C ILE A 158 -0.18 -2.71 12.44
N CYS A 159 -0.22 -1.38 12.32
CA CYS A 159 -1.36 -0.59 12.80
C CYS A 159 -2.68 -1.02 12.18
N CYS A 160 -2.71 -1.29 10.87
CA CYS A 160 -3.91 -1.79 10.19
C CYS A 160 -4.36 -3.14 10.74
N ILE A 161 -3.44 -4.10 10.88
CA ILE A 161 -3.74 -5.45 11.39
C ILE A 161 -4.27 -5.36 12.83
N PHE A 162 -3.59 -4.61 13.70
CA PHE A 162 -4.05 -4.42 15.08
C PHE A 162 -5.42 -3.73 15.15
N GLY A 163 -5.66 -2.67 14.38
CA GLY A 163 -6.96 -2.00 14.34
C GLY A 163 -8.10 -2.94 13.92
N VAL A 164 -7.87 -3.78 12.89
CA VAL A 164 -8.85 -4.78 12.45
C VAL A 164 -9.08 -5.85 13.52
N LEU A 165 -8.03 -6.36 14.15
CA LEU A 165 -8.16 -7.35 15.24
C LEU A 165 -8.97 -6.80 16.43
N LEU A 166 -8.76 -5.53 16.81
CA LEU A 166 -9.53 -4.89 17.88
C LEU A 166 -11.03 -4.79 17.56
N LEU A 167 -11.36 -4.49 16.30
CA LEU A 167 -12.75 -4.43 15.82
C LEU A 167 -13.38 -5.83 15.78
N LEU A 168 -12.63 -6.85 15.36
CA LEU A 168 -13.10 -8.24 15.36
C LEU A 168 -13.33 -8.77 16.78
N MET A 169 -12.42 -8.52 17.72
CA MET A 169 -12.62 -8.91 19.12
C MET A 169 -13.89 -8.27 19.71
N ARG A 170 -14.13 -7.00 19.41
CA ARG A 170 -15.36 -6.32 19.83
C ARG A 170 -16.60 -7.03 19.28
N ALA A 171 -16.61 -7.38 17.99
CA ALA A 171 -17.72 -8.08 17.37
C ALA A 171 -17.96 -9.47 18.01
N ALA A 172 -16.88 -10.20 18.30
CA ALA A 172 -16.95 -11.51 18.95
C ALA A 172 -17.56 -11.42 20.36
N VAL A 173 -17.09 -10.48 21.19
CA VAL A 173 -17.64 -10.26 22.54
C VAL A 173 -19.11 -9.81 22.49
N GLY A 174 -19.46 -8.97 21.51
CA GLY A 174 -20.86 -8.56 21.29
C GLY A 174 -21.78 -9.74 20.97
N ASN A 175 -21.34 -10.65 20.09
CA ASN A 175 -22.10 -11.85 19.74
C ASN A 175 -22.22 -12.83 20.93
N LEU A 176 -21.16 -12.99 21.73
CA LEU A 176 -21.21 -13.85 22.92
C LEU A 176 -22.16 -13.29 23.99
N SER A 177 -22.22 -11.97 24.15
CA SER A 177 -23.17 -11.32 25.07
C SER A 177 -24.63 -11.46 24.61
N SER A 178 -24.87 -11.56 23.30
CA SER A 178 -26.22 -11.74 22.75
C SER A 178 -26.77 -13.16 22.94
N SER A 179 -25.90 -14.17 23.02
CA SER A 179 -26.32 -15.57 23.22
C SER A 179 -26.56 -15.93 24.69
N GLY A 180 -26.25 -15.04 25.64
CA GLY A 180 -26.41 -15.26 27.08
C GLY A 180 -27.78 -14.88 27.66
N ASP A 181 -28.61 -14.13 26.92
CA ASP A 181 -29.98 -13.75 27.34
C ASP A 181 -31.04 -14.75 26.83
N GLY A 182 -30.66 -16.01 26.71
CA GLY A 182 -31.47 -17.10 26.16
C GLY A 182 -31.78 -18.20 27.16
N ASP A 183 -32.15 -17.87 28.41
CA ASP A 183 -32.90 -18.83 29.23
C ASP A 183 -33.69 -18.12 30.35
N GLY A 184 -35.01 -18.00 30.15
CA GLY A 184 -35.88 -17.39 31.15
C GLY A 184 -37.19 -16.79 30.63
N THR A 185 -37.89 -17.42 29.70
CA THR A 185 -39.33 -17.19 29.52
C THR A 185 -40.02 -18.41 28.92
N ALA A 186 -40.10 -19.48 29.72
CA ALA A 186 -41.22 -20.41 29.62
C ALA A 186 -42.45 -19.70 30.22
N GLY A 187 -43.45 -19.37 29.39
CA GLY A 187 -44.62 -18.63 29.88
C GLY A 187 -45.68 -18.23 28.84
N GLY A 188 -46.09 -19.16 27.97
CA GLY A 188 -47.44 -19.32 27.41
C GLY A 188 -48.30 -18.13 26.91
N ARG A 189 -48.67 -18.20 25.61
CA ARG A 189 -50.05 -18.20 25.04
C ARG A 189 -50.01 -17.64 23.61
N SER A 190 -50.22 -18.46 22.58
CA SER A 190 -51.53 -18.86 22.02
C SER A 190 -52.31 -17.71 21.39
N GLY A 191 -52.30 -17.67 20.05
CA GLY A 191 -53.14 -16.84 19.19
C GLY A 191 -52.38 -16.57 17.89
N GLY A 192 -52.59 -17.24 16.75
CA GLY A 192 -53.86 -17.69 16.19
C GLY A 192 -54.30 -16.70 15.10
N SER A 193 -53.76 -16.85 13.89
CA SER A 193 -54.33 -16.43 12.58
C SER A 193 -53.28 -16.72 11.51
N SER A 194 -53.36 -17.80 10.73
CA SER A 194 -54.35 -18.05 9.68
C SER A 194 -54.53 -16.86 8.74
N ALA A 195 -53.61 -16.68 7.80
CA ALA A 195 -53.84 -16.01 6.52
C ALA A 195 -52.94 -16.71 5.48
N GLN A 196 -53.37 -17.87 4.97
CA GLN A 196 -54.23 -17.99 3.79
C GLN A 196 -53.50 -17.62 2.49
N TYR A 197 -52.85 -18.65 1.93
CA TYR A 197 -52.92 -19.07 0.54
C TYR A 197 -53.47 -18.04 -0.47
N ARG A 198 -52.61 -17.59 -1.40
CA ARG A 198 -53.03 -17.42 -2.79
C ARG A 198 -51.87 -17.60 -3.76
N HIS A 199 -51.66 -18.86 -4.13
CA HIS A 199 -51.19 -19.21 -5.48
C HIS A 199 -52.11 -18.53 -6.49
N ARG A 200 -51.54 -17.78 -7.43
CA ARG A 200 -52.19 -17.55 -8.71
C ARG A 200 -51.15 -17.64 -9.81
N ASP A 201 -50.97 -18.88 -10.27
CA ASP A 201 -50.58 -19.17 -11.64
C ASP A 201 -51.51 -18.46 -12.61
N VAL A 202 -50.96 -17.70 -13.55
CA VAL A 202 -51.60 -17.47 -14.84
C VAL A 202 -50.56 -17.74 -15.92
N ARG A 203 -50.78 -18.86 -16.60
CA ARG A 203 -50.17 -19.27 -17.86
C ARG A 203 -50.67 -18.39 -19.02
N LYS A 204 -49.76 -18.20 -19.98
CA LYS A 204 -49.93 -18.22 -21.45
C LYS A 204 -50.88 -17.21 -22.11
N ALA A 205 -50.31 -16.43 -23.04
CA ALA A 205 -50.50 -16.47 -24.50
C ALA A 205 -49.67 -15.30 -25.04
N GLY A 206 -48.72 -15.49 -25.94
CA GLY A 206 -48.94 -15.77 -27.36
C GLY A 206 -48.23 -14.67 -28.12
#